data_AF-A0A2N7B510-F1
#
_entry.id   AF-A0A2N7B510-F1
#
_cell.length_a   1.000
_cell.length_b   1.000
_cell.length_c   1.000
_cell.angle_alpha   90.00
_cell.angle_beta   90.00
_cell.angle_gamma   90.00
#
_symmetry.space_group_name_H-M   'P 1'
#
loop_
_entity.id
_entity.type
_entity.pdbx_description
1 polymer ?
#
loop_
_entity_poly.entity_id
_entity_poly.type
_entity_poly.pdbx_seq_one_letter_code
_entity_poly.pdbx_strand_id
1 'polypeptide(L)'
;MTSVELGNPAVEWLAAAALDRWHMYQGQPQKYGTQLVSDGGRYRLWDIDPDTTDEERAQWNVPALAEMERRASQLTLENKARQKASFRTHHHHGLHRIVHPFVWVNNGPA
;
A
#
# COMPACT_ATOMS: atom_id res chain seq x y z
N MET A 1 24.59 18.63 14.05
CA MET A 1 23.39 19.05 13.32
C MET A 1 22.67 17.82 12.81
N THR A 2 21.44 17.63 13.23
CA THR A 2 20.50 16.60 12.75
C THR A 2 19.63 17.19 11.65
N SER A 3 19.06 16.35 10.79
CA SER A 3 18.23 16.84 9.68
C SER A 3 16.94 17.54 10.13
N VAL A 4 16.54 17.41 11.41
CA VAL A 4 15.41 18.12 12.01
C VAL A 4 15.72 19.62 12.16
N GLU A 5 16.95 19.96 12.53
CA GLU A 5 17.40 21.34 12.75
C GLU A 5 17.49 22.17 11.45
N LEU A 6 17.40 21.52 10.28
CA LEU A 6 17.34 22.20 8.97
C LEU A 6 15.91 22.60 8.54
N GLY A 7 14.87 22.30 9.32
CA GLY A 7 13.49 22.71 9.01
C GLY A 7 12.95 22.14 7.69
N ASN A 8 13.41 20.95 7.29
CA ASN A 8 12.91 20.29 6.09
C ASN A 8 11.57 19.60 6.41
N PRO A 9 10.43 20.05 5.84
CA PRO A 9 9.10 19.57 6.23
C PRO A 9 8.89 18.06 5.95
N ALA A 10 9.69 17.47 5.06
CA ALA A 10 9.66 16.03 4.81
C ALA A 10 10.17 15.20 6.00
N VAL A 11 10.98 15.77 6.90
CA VAL A 11 11.56 15.07 8.06
C VAL A 11 10.52 14.86 9.15
N GLU A 12 9.69 15.86 9.42
CA GLU A 12 8.58 15.80 10.39
C GLU A 12 7.55 14.74 9.97
N TRP A 13 7.14 14.76 8.69
CA TRP A 13 6.25 13.75 8.14
C TRP A 13 6.87 12.34 8.18
N LEU A 14 8.17 12.21 7.87
CA LEU A 14 8.87 10.93 7.90
C LEU A 14 8.98 10.37 9.33
N ALA A 15 9.18 11.22 10.34
CA ALA A 15 9.19 10.82 11.74
C ALA A 15 7.81 10.32 12.19
N ALA A 16 6.74 11.07 11.89
CA ALA A 16 5.36 10.64 12.14
C ALA A 16 5.04 9.30 11.44
N ALA A 17 5.42 9.17 10.16
CA ALA A 17 5.23 7.96 9.38
C ALA A 17 6.11 6.78 9.81
N ALA A 18 7.21 7.01 10.53
CA ALA A 18 8.00 5.94 11.14
C ALA A 18 7.36 5.47 12.45
N LEU A 19 6.88 6.39 13.29
CA LEU A 19 6.20 6.10 14.54
C LEU A 19 4.91 5.29 14.31
N ASP A 20 4.08 5.69 13.35
CA ASP A 20 2.84 4.97 13.03
C ASP A 20 3.12 3.53 12.54
N ARG A 21 4.16 3.32 11.74
CA ARG A 21 4.58 1.97 11.32
C ARG A 21 5.06 1.12 12.50
N TRP A 22 5.77 1.73 13.45
CA TRP A 22 6.16 1.06 14.69
C TRP A 22 4.93 0.63 15.51
N HIS A 23 3.95 1.51 15.74
CA HIS A 23 2.70 1.14 16.42
C HIS A 23 1.94 0.02 15.69
N MET A 24 1.85 0.07 14.35
CA MET A 24 1.22 -1.00 13.58
C MET A 24 1.92 -2.36 13.76
N TYR A 25 3.26 -2.40 13.79
CA TYR A 25 3.99 -3.64 14.08
C TYR A 25 3.77 -4.16 15.51
N GLN A 26 3.42 -3.27 16.45
CA GLN A 26 3.01 -3.63 17.81
C GLN A 26 1.51 -3.97 17.93
N GLY A 27 0.74 -3.89 16.84
CA GLY A 27 -0.72 -4.09 16.86
C GLY A 27 -1.50 -2.96 17.53
N GLN A 28 -0.88 -1.78 17.68
CA GLN A 28 -1.48 -0.60 18.31
C GLN A 28 -2.14 0.33 17.27
N PRO A 29 -3.05 1.23 17.70
CA PRO A 29 -3.49 2.35 16.89
C PRO A 29 -2.30 3.24 16.49
N GLN A 30 -2.36 3.82 15.30
CA GLN A 30 -1.45 4.87 14.87
C GLN A 30 -1.67 6.13 15.68
N LYS A 31 -0.63 6.95 15.90
CA LYS A 31 -0.83 8.28 16.46
C LYS A 31 -1.31 9.26 15.39
N TYR A 32 -0.58 9.39 14.29
CA TYR A 32 -0.85 10.42 13.29
C TYR A 32 -1.67 9.94 12.09
N GLY A 33 -1.93 8.64 11.95
CA GLY A 33 -2.77 8.12 10.87
C GLY A 33 -2.17 8.32 9.49
N THR A 34 -0.89 8.01 9.32
CA THR A 34 -0.14 8.17 8.06
C THR A 34 -0.21 6.93 7.15
N GLN A 35 -0.54 5.76 7.67
CA GLN A 35 -0.48 4.47 6.96
C GLN A 35 -1.85 3.97 6.51
N LEU A 36 -1.91 3.53 5.24
CA LEU A 36 -3.07 2.89 4.64
C LEU A 36 -2.80 1.39 4.45
N VAL A 37 -3.77 0.54 4.79
CA VAL A 37 -3.71 -0.91 4.61
C VAL A 37 -4.68 -1.38 3.52
N SER A 38 -4.37 -2.51 2.88
CA SER A 38 -5.20 -3.11 1.84
C SER A 38 -5.92 -4.35 2.37
N ASP A 39 -7.24 -4.28 2.51
CA ASP A 39 -8.11 -5.39 2.93
C ASP A 39 -8.49 -6.25 1.70
N GLY A 40 -7.49 -6.75 0.97
CA GLY A 40 -7.67 -7.67 -0.16
C GLY A 40 -8.32 -7.07 -1.42
N GLY A 41 -8.40 -5.74 -1.55
CA GLY A 41 -8.97 -5.09 -2.74
C GLY A 41 -9.46 -3.66 -2.52
N ARG A 42 -9.69 -3.27 -1.26
CA ARG A 42 -9.92 -1.88 -0.84
C ARG A 42 -8.75 -1.43 0.03
N TYR A 43 -8.39 -0.16 -0.08
CA TYR A 43 -7.51 0.50 0.88
C TYR A 43 -8.36 1.18 1.94
N ARG A 44 -7.96 1.03 3.20
CA ARG A 44 -8.51 1.78 4.34
C ARG A 44 -7.37 2.41 5.14
N LEU A 45 -7.73 3.37 5.97
CA LEU A 45 -6.87 3.85 7.03
C LEU A 45 -6.80 2.78 8.14
N TRP A 46 -5.60 2.48 8.63
CA TRP A 46 -5.47 1.66 9.85
C TRP A 46 -5.96 2.46 11.06
N ASP A 47 -6.31 1.78 12.13
CA ASP A 47 -6.89 2.33 13.35
C ASP A 47 -5.99 3.45 13.92
N ILE A 48 -6.59 4.51 14.46
CA ILE A 48 -5.92 5.73 14.93
C ILE A 48 -6.33 6.04 16.37
N ASP A 49 -5.40 6.59 17.13
CA ASP A 49 -5.62 7.22 18.42
C ASP A 49 -6.64 8.38 18.30
N PRO A 50 -7.87 8.24 18.85
CA PRO A 50 -8.93 9.23 18.69
C PRO A 50 -8.61 10.58 19.37
N ASP A 51 -7.61 10.64 20.24
CA ASP A 51 -7.20 11.85 20.94
C ASP A 51 -6.28 12.75 20.08
N THR A 52 -5.77 12.25 18.94
CA THR A 52 -4.88 13.01 18.04
C THR A 52 -5.66 13.88 17.06
N THR A 53 -5.55 15.20 17.20
CA THR A 53 -6.33 16.18 16.40
C THR A 53 -5.66 16.54 15.07
N ASP A 54 -6.42 17.16 14.16
CA ASP A 54 -5.90 17.66 12.88
C ASP A 54 -4.88 18.81 13.06
N GLU A 55 -4.96 19.58 14.15
CA GLU A 55 -3.96 20.58 14.53
C GLU A 55 -2.64 19.93 14.96
N GLU A 56 -2.68 18.84 15.75
CA GLU A 56 -1.49 18.07 16.09
C GLU A 56 -0.86 17.45 14.83
N ARG A 57 -1.68 16.87 13.94
CA ARG A 57 -1.21 16.32 12.65
C ARG A 57 -0.52 17.40 11.80
N ALA A 58 -1.08 18.61 11.74
CA ALA A 58 -0.50 19.72 10.99
C ALA A 58 0.89 20.14 11.51
N GLN A 59 1.15 20.06 12.83
CA GLN A 59 2.48 20.34 13.41
C GLN A 59 3.56 19.35 12.94
N TRP A 60 3.17 18.15 12.49
CA TRP A 60 4.07 17.13 11.93
C TRP A 60 4.04 17.07 10.39
N ASN A 61 3.47 18.07 9.72
CA ASN A 61 3.15 18.07 8.28
C ASN A 61 2.32 16.86 7.82
N VAL A 62 1.57 16.23 8.73
CA VAL A 62 0.66 15.13 8.40
C VAL A 62 -0.67 15.73 7.94
N PRO A 63 -1.20 15.33 6.76
CA PRO A 63 -2.49 15.83 6.30
C PRO A 63 -3.63 15.45 7.26
N ALA A 64 -4.68 16.26 7.25
CA ALA A 64 -5.91 16.02 8.01
C ALA A 64 -6.50 14.63 7.76
N LEU A 65 -7.23 14.09 8.74
CA LEU A 65 -7.80 12.74 8.70
C LEU A 65 -8.63 12.50 7.42
N ALA A 66 -9.50 13.45 7.06
CA ALA A 66 -10.34 13.39 5.87
C ALA A 66 -9.56 13.40 4.53
N GLU A 67 -8.31 13.90 4.48
CA GLU A 67 -7.45 13.78 3.29
C GLU A 67 -6.92 12.35 3.15
N MET A 68 -6.59 11.69 4.26
CA MET A 68 -6.13 10.29 4.25
C MET A 68 -7.24 9.31 3.87
N GLU A 69 -8.48 9.55 4.33
CA GLU A 69 -9.66 8.78 3.90
C GLU A 69 -9.97 8.94 2.41
N ARG A 70 -9.83 10.16 1.87
CA ARG A 70 -9.99 10.42 0.43
C ARG A 70 -8.93 9.69 -0.39
N ARG A 71 -7.67 9.66 0.05
CA ARG A 71 -6.59 8.88 -0.58
C ARG A 71 -6.87 7.38 -0.55
N ALA A 72 -7.33 6.84 0.57
CA ALA A 72 -7.73 5.43 0.69
C ALA A 72 -8.88 5.07 -0.28
N SER A 73 -9.83 5.99 -0.45
CA SER A 73 -10.94 5.86 -1.41
C SER A 73 -10.44 5.87 -2.87
N GLN A 74 -9.51 6.77 -3.22
CA GLN A 74 -8.88 6.83 -4.54
C GLN A 74 -8.12 5.55 -4.88
N LEU A 75 -7.21 5.10 -4.01
CA LEU A 75 -6.46 3.85 -4.17
C LEU A 75 -7.38 2.63 -4.31
N THR A 76 -8.53 2.62 -3.61
CA THR A 76 -9.57 1.60 -3.77
C THR A 76 -10.17 1.59 -5.19
N LEU A 77 -10.47 2.75 -5.75
CA LEU A 77 -11.04 2.87 -7.10
C LEU A 77 -10.01 2.46 -8.17
N GLU A 78 -8.76 2.92 -8.04
CA GLU A 78 -7.65 2.56 -8.92
C GLU A 78 -7.37 1.05 -8.91
N ASN A 79 -7.32 0.43 -7.73
CA ASN A 79 -7.11 -1.01 -7.60
C ASN A 79 -8.25 -1.81 -8.25
N LYS A 80 -9.51 -1.39 -8.06
CA LYS A 80 -10.68 -1.99 -8.75
C LYS A 80 -10.58 -1.84 -10.28
N ALA A 81 -10.16 -0.68 -10.78
CA ALA A 81 -9.99 -0.45 -12.22
C ALA A 81 -8.90 -1.35 -12.81
N ARG A 82 -7.74 -1.44 -12.14
CA ARG A 82 -6.62 -2.33 -12.49
C ARG A 82 -7.03 -3.81 -12.52
N GLN A 83 -7.78 -4.28 -11.53
CA GLN A 83 -8.29 -5.65 -11.48
C GLN A 83 -9.23 -5.96 -12.65
N LYS A 84 -10.18 -5.06 -12.96
CA LYS A 84 -11.08 -5.19 -14.12
C LYS A 84 -10.32 -5.23 -15.45
N ALA A 85 -9.29 -4.40 -15.61
CA ALA A 85 -8.44 -4.41 -16.80
C ALA A 85 -7.69 -5.75 -16.96
N SER A 86 -7.07 -6.25 -15.88
CA SER A 86 -6.38 -7.54 -15.87
C SER A 86 -7.31 -8.70 -16.28
N PHE A 87 -8.51 -8.76 -15.71
CA PHE A 87 -9.50 -9.79 -16.03
C PHE A 87 -9.92 -9.75 -17.51
N ARG A 88 -10.09 -8.55 -18.09
CA ARG A 88 -10.44 -8.37 -19.51
C ARG A 88 -9.36 -8.89 -20.47
N THR A 89 -8.08 -8.74 -20.13
CA THR A 89 -6.96 -9.21 -20.96
C THR A 89 -6.85 -10.73 -21.02
N HIS A 90 -7.13 -11.43 -19.91
CA HIS A 90 -7.03 -12.89 -19.84
C HIS A 90 -8.10 -13.61 -20.67
N HIS A 91 -9.25 -12.99 -20.93
CA HIS A 91 -10.32 -13.56 -21.75
C HIS A 91 -10.06 -13.54 -23.27
N HIS A 92 -8.97 -12.93 -23.75
CA HIS A 92 -8.65 -12.84 -25.19
C HIS A 92 -7.57 -13.80 -25.70
N HIS A 93 -6.92 -14.60 -24.85
CA HIS A 93 -5.92 -15.59 -25.28
C HIS A 93 -6.50 -17.01 -25.41
N GLY A 94 -7.54 -17.13 -26.23
CA GLY A 94 -8.15 -18.41 -26.61
C GLY A 94 -7.97 -18.69 -28.10
N LEU A 95 -6.75 -19.10 -28.52
CA LEU A 95 -6.42 -19.97 -29.67
C LEU A 95 -4.95 -19.79 -30.12
N HIS A 96 -4.07 -20.66 -29.62
CA HIS A 96 -3.11 -21.40 -30.47
C HIS A 96 -2.42 -22.47 -29.60
N ARG A 97 -3.06 -23.64 -29.50
CA ARG A 97 -2.50 -24.80 -28.80
C ARG A 97 -1.44 -25.45 -29.70
N ILE A 98 -0.22 -24.90 -29.71
CA ILE A 98 0.90 -25.47 -30.45
C ILE A 98 1.34 -26.76 -29.75
N VAL A 99 0.84 -27.88 -30.27
CA VAL A 99 1.32 -29.23 -29.93
C VAL A 99 2.78 -29.38 -30.30
N HIS A 100 3.67 -29.18 -29.33
CA HIS A 100 5.07 -29.60 -29.43
C HIS A 100 5.13 -31.11 -29.16
N PRO A 101 5.71 -31.93 -30.06
CA PRO A 101 5.99 -33.33 -29.75
C PRO A 101 7.17 -33.38 -28.77
N PHE A 102 6.88 -33.64 -27.50
CA PHE A 102 7.90 -33.84 -26.47
C PHE A 102 8.57 -35.22 -26.66
N VAL A 103 9.69 -35.24 -27.37
CA VAL A 103 10.50 -36.45 -27.57
C VAL A 103 11.26 -36.76 -26.28
N TRP A 104 10.91 -37.86 -25.63
CA TRP A 104 11.67 -38.41 -24.49
C TRP A 104 12.95 -39.08 -25.00
N VAL A 105 14.12 -38.51 -24.69
CA VAL A 105 15.40 -39.20 -24.85
C VAL A 105 15.69 -40.00 -23.58
N ASN A 106 15.52 -41.32 -23.67
CA ASN A 106 15.94 -42.23 -22.62
C ASN A 106 17.46 -42.42 -22.67
N ASN A 107 18.18 -41.85 -21.70
CA ASN A 107 19.58 -42.19 -21.40
C ASN A 107 19.65 -42.72 -19.96
N GLY A 108 19.33 -44.01 -19.79
CA GLY A 108 19.65 -44.77 -18.59
C GLY A 108 20.90 -45.63 -18.84
N PRO A 109 21.80 -45.81 -17.85
CA PRO A 109 23.03 -46.58 -18.05
C PRO A 109 22.79 -48.10 -17.98
N ALA A 110 23.49 -48.83 -18.83
CA ALA A 110 23.74 -50.27 -18.75
C ALA A 110 25.15 -50.55 -19.30
#